data_AF-A0A950K5F9-F1
#
_entry.id   AF-A0A950K5F9-F1
#
_cell.length_a   1.000
_cell.length_b   1.000
_cell.length_c   1.000
_cell.angle_alpha   90.00
_cell.angle_beta   90.00
_cell.angle_gamma   90.00
#
_symmetry.space_group_name_H-M   'P 1'
#
loop_
_entity.id
_entity.type
_entity.pdbx_description
1 polymer ?
#
loop_
_entity_poly.entity_id
_entity_poly.type
_entity_poly.pdbx_seq_one_letter_code
_entity_poly.pdbx_strand_id
1 'polypeptide(L)'
;MKKLFACILLVSGCGHAGPDSSAPEGEMDLTLRSRSKSGDVTTEHVLWYGPETAFIVCDMWDDHWCKGAARRVGELAVPMNRVLKAAREHGCLIVHAPSS
;
A
#
# COMPACT_ATOMS: atom_id res chain seq x y z
N MET A 1 -33.71 54.03 -11.51
CA MET A 1 -32.87 54.08 -12.73
C MET A 1 -31.72 53.10 -12.59
N LYS A 2 -31.61 52.16 -13.55
CA LYS A 2 -30.39 51.47 -14.01
C LYS A 2 -29.64 50.66 -12.93
N LYS A 3 -29.91 49.34 -12.84
CA LYS A 3 -29.09 48.23 -13.39
C LYS A 3 -27.68 48.21 -12.77
N LEU A 4 -27.23 47.14 -12.12
CA LEU A 4 -26.83 45.92 -12.82
C LEU A 4 -26.61 44.78 -11.81
N PHE A 5 -27.18 43.61 -12.12
CA PHE A 5 -26.81 42.33 -11.53
C PHE A 5 -25.35 41.99 -11.88
N ALA A 6 -24.54 41.63 -10.89
CA ALA A 6 -23.29 40.91 -11.12
C ALA A 6 -23.47 39.49 -10.56
N CYS A 7 -23.51 38.52 -11.48
CA CYS A 7 -23.61 37.09 -11.20
C CYS A 7 -22.48 36.64 -10.27
N ILE A 8 -22.87 36.18 -9.09
CA ILE A 8 -22.07 35.31 -8.23
C ILE A 8 -21.91 33.98 -8.98
N LEU A 9 -20.71 33.72 -9.50
CA LEU A 9 -20.27 32.36 -9.81
C LEU A 9 -19.47 31.85 -8.60
N LEU A 10 -20.18 31.45 -7.55
CA LEU A 10 -19.65 30.51 -6.59
C LEU A 10 -19.75 29.13 -7.25
N VAL A 11 -18.65 28.67 -7.82
CA VAL A 11 -18.48 27.24 -8.08
C VAL A 11 -18.34 26.58 -6.71
N SER A 12 -19.47 26.28 -6.07
CA SER A 12 -19.53 25.26 -5.02
C SER A 12 -19.27 23.93 -5.70
N GLY A 13 -18.00 23.63 -5.93
CA GLY A 13 -17.58 22.24 -6.03
C GLY A 13 -17.90 21.63 -4.68
N CYS A 14 -18.91 20.76 -4.64
CA CYS A 14 -19.11 19.83 -3.53
C CYS A 14 -17.82 19.01 -3.41
N GLY A 15 -16.90 19.49 -2.58
CA GLY A 15 -15.94 18.62 -1.92
C GLY A 15 -16.78 17.57 -1.20
N HIS A 16 -16.83 16.37 -1.76
CA HIS A 16 -17.02 15.22 -0.90
C HIS A 16 -15.77 15.19 -0.03
N ALA A 17 -15.88 15.80 1.15
CA ALA A 17 -15.14 15.35 2.31
C ALA A 17 -15.51 13.87 2.46
N GLY A 18 -14.73 13.01 1.80
CA GLY A 18 -14.60 11.64 2.26
C GLY A 18 -14.19 11.68 3.73
N PRO A 19 -14.51 10.64 4.51
CA PRO A 19 -14.19 10.62 5.93
C PRO A 19 -12.73 11.07 6.08
N ASP A 20 -12.53 12.15 6.84
CA ASP A 20 -11.22 12.63 7.22
C ASP A 20 -10.46 11.39 7.73
N SER A 21 -9.57 10.87 6.89
CA SER A 21 -8.73 9.75 7.23
C SER A 21 -7.66 10.35 8.13
N SER A 22 -8.05 10.61 9.37
CA SER A 22 -7.17 11.00 10.46
C SER A 22 -6.31 9.83 10.94
N ALA A 23 -6.13 8.81 10.11
CA ALA A 23 -5.04 7.87 10.29
C ALA A 23 -3.77 8.73 10.23
N PRO A 24 -3.00 8.83 11.33
CA PRO A 24 -1.76 9.58 11.31
C PRO A 24 -0.90 9.10 10.14
N GLU A 25 -0.24 10.05 9.49
CA GLU A 25 0.59 9.80 8.31
C GLU A 25 1.50 8.59 8.55
N GLY A 26 1.36 7.57 7.70
CA GLY A 26 2.10 6.31 7.81
C GLY A 26 1.37 5.13 8.45
N GLU A 27 0.15 5.28 8.96
CA GLU A 27 -0.65 4.12 9.36
C GLU A 27 -1.24 3.37 8.15
N MET A 28 -1.22 2.03 8.24
CA MET A 28 -1.82 1.09 7.28
C MET A 28 -2.97 0.34 7.96
N ASP A 29 -4.16 0.37 7.36
CA ASP A 29 -5.27 -0.50 7.76
C ASP A 29 -5.10 -1.88 7.12
N LEU A 30 -4.84 -2.88 7.96
CA LEU A 30 -4.51 -4.23 7.52
C LEU A 30 -5.48 -5.26 8.11
N THR A 31 -5.85 -6.22 7.28
CA THR A 31 -6.50 -7.46 7.71
C THR A 31 -5.45 -8.55 7.85
N LEU A 32 -5.03 -8.82 9.08
CA LEU A 32 -4.09 -9.89 9.39
C LEU A 32 -4.80 -11.24 9.39
N ARG A 33 -4.10 -12.27 8.90
CA ARG A 33 -4.57 -13.66 8.95
C ARG A 33 -3.50 -14.54 9.57
N SER A 34 -3.85 -15.31 10.59
CA SER A 34 -2.93 -16.23 11.27
C SER A 34 -3.49 -17.65 11.30
N ARG A 35 -2.62 -18.64 11.54
CA ARG A 35 -3.01 -20.05 11.67
C ARG A 35 -2.34 -20.66 12.90
N SER A 36 -3.14 -21.30 13.75
CA SER A 36 -2.64 -22.01 14.94
C SER A 36 -1.92 -23.31 14.55
N LYS A 37 -1.19 -23.92 15.50
CA LYS A 37 -0.58 -25.25 15.31
C LYS A 37 -1.62 -26.35 15.03
N SER A 38 -2.84 -26.23 15.58
CA SER A 38 -3.96 -27.13 15.33
C SER A 38 -4.65 -26.89 13.98
N GLY A 39 -4.31 -25.80 13.28
CA GLY A 39 -4.81 -25.49 11.94
C GLY A 39 -5.94 -24.47 11.90
N ASP A 40 -6.42 -24.01 13.05
CA ASP A 40 -7.45 -22.98 13.16
C ASP A 40 -6.96 -21.67 12.55
N VAL A 41 -7.81 -21.01 11.77
CA VAL A 41 -7.49 -19.74 11.11
C VAL A 41 -8.23 -18.62 11.81
N THR A 42 -7.51 -17.55 12.13
CA THR A 42 -8.08 -16.32 12.67
C THR A 42 -7.75 -15.14 11.76
N THR A 43 -8.66 -14.17 11.77
CA THR A 43 -8.52 -12.91 11.04
C THR A 43 -8.74 -11.76 12.00
N GLU A 44 -7.93 -10.72 11.90
CA GLU A 44 -7.97 -9.54 12.76
C GLU A 44 -7.76 -8.28 11.91
N HIS A 45 -8.49 -7.20 12.24
CA HIS A 45 -8.26 -5.88 11.66
C HIS A 45 -7.34 -5.08 12.59
N VAL A 46 -6.29 -4.50 12.03
CA VAL A 46 -5.29 -3.72 12.79
C VAL A 46 -4.92 -2.43 12.05
N LEU A 47 -4.60 -1.40 12.82
CA LEU A 47 -3.85 -0.25 12.33
C LEU A 47 -2.36 -0.50 12.59
N TRP A 48 -1.54 -0.41 11.55
CA TRP A 48 -0.13 -0.78 11.60
C TRP A 48 0.75 0.40 11.21
N TYR A 49 1.74 0.73 12.04
CA TYR A 49 2.59 1.89 11.82
C TYR A 49 3.73 1.60 10.83
N GLY A 50 3.61 2.14 9.62
CA GLY A 50 4.55 1.94 8.52
C GLY A 50 5.97 2.46 8.77
N PRO A 51 6.18 3.65 9.37
CA PRO A 51 7.53 4.18 9.63
C PRO A 51 8.42 3.31 10.54
N GLU A 52 7.83 2.45 11.36
CA GLU A 52 8.55 1.46 12.19
C GLU A 52 8.62 0.07 11.53
N THR A 53 8.25 -0.03 10.25
CA THR A 53 8.13 -1.29 9.50
C THR A 53 9.09 -1.32 8.32
N ALA A 54 9.69 -2.50 8.10
CA ALA A 54 10.53 -2.77 6.94
C ALA A 54 10.05 -3.98 6.14
N PHE A 55 10.09 -3.86 4.82
CA PHE A 55 9.93 -4.97 3.88
C PHE A 55 11.30 -5.36 3.35
N ILE A 56 11.68 -6.63 3.52
CA ILE A 56 12.92 -7.18 2.98
C ILE A 56 12.58 -8.01 1.73
N VAL A 57 13.09 -7.59 0.58
CA VAL A 57 12.95 -8.30 -0.70
C VAL A 57 14.17 -9.18 -0.88
N CYS A 58 14.01 -10.47 -0.56
CA CYS A 58 15.05 -11.48 -0.69
C CYS A 58 15.00 -12.17 -2.05
N ASP A 59 16.17 -12.43 -2.64
CA ASP A 59 16.34 -13.31 -3.81
C ASP A 59 15.43 -12.99 -5.02
N MET A 60 15.21 -11.69 -5.26
CA MET A 60 14.43 -11.19 -6.39
C MET A 60 15.38 -10.67 -7.48
N TRP A 61 15.85 -11.60 -8.31
CA TRP A 61 16.72 -11.30 -9.44
C TRP A 61 15.94 -11.15 -10.76
N ASP A 62 16.50 -10.39 -11.70
CA ASP A 62 15.97 -10.23 -13.06
C ASP A 62 16.17 -11.48 -13.93
N ASP A 63 17.21 -12.28 -13.65
CA ASP A 63 17.42 -13.61 -14.21
C ASP A 63 17.79 -14.63 -13.13
N HIS A 64 17.52 -15.91 -13.39
CA HIS A 64 17.77 -17.00 -12.44
C HIS A 64 18.24 -18.26 -13.18
N TRP A 65 19.30 -18.90 -12.67
CA TRP A 65 19.84 -20.14 -13.26
C TRP A 65 18.75 -21.22 -13.46
N CYS A 66 17.81 -21.30 -12.51
CA CYS A 66 16.69 -22.22 -12.57
C CYS A 66 15.53 -21.56 -13.30
N LYS A 67 15.24 -22.04 -14.51
CA LYS A 67 14.10 -21.57 -15.34
C LYS A 67 12.77 -21.59 -14.59
N GLY A 68 12.57 -22.58 -13.72
CA GLY A 68 11.36 -22.68 -12.89
C GLY A 68 11.27 -21.57 -11.85
N ALA A 69 12.40 -21.17 -11.26
CA ALA A 69 12.47 -20.06 -10.32
C ALA A 69 12.29 -18.72 -11.04
N ALA A 70 12.97 -18.51 -12.18
CA ALA A 70 12.80 -17.33 -13.03
C ALA A 70 11.32 -17.10 -13.39
N ARG A 71 10.59 -18.16 -13.79
CA ARG A 71 9.16 -18.07 -14.10
C ARG A 71 8.32 -17.58 -12.90
N ARG A 72 8.53 -18.18 -11.72
CA ARG A 72 7.77 -17.80 -10.51
C ARG A 72 8.09 -16.37 -10.05
N VAL A 73 9.36 -15.97 -10.14
CA VAL A 73 9.81 -14.60 -9.84
C VAL A 73 9.17 -13.61 -10.81
N GLY A 74 9.17 -13.89 -12.11
CA GLY A 74 8.51 -13.06 -13.12
C GLY A 74 7.01 -12.87 -12.87
N GLU A 75 6.30 -13.92 -12.46
CA GLU A 75 4.89 -13.83 -12.07
C GLU A 75 4.68 -12.96 -10.81
N LEU A 76 5.62 -13.00 -9.86
CA LEU A 76 5.54 -12.30 -8.57
C LEU A 76 6.00 -10.83 -8.64
N ALA A 77 6.90 -10.47 -9.54
CA ALA A 77 7.53 -9.16 -9.58
C ALA A 77 6.51 -8.00 -9.71
N VAL A 78 5.52 -8.15 -10.59
CA VAL A 78 4.49 -7.12 -10.82
C VAL A 78 3.59 -6.90 -9.59
N PRO A 79 2.92 -7.92 -9.01
CA PRO A 79 2.12 -7.72 -7.80
C PRO A 79 2.97 -7.27 -6.60
N MET A 80 4.19 -7.79 -6.45
CA MET A 80 5.10 -7.35 -5.38
C MET A 80 5.40 -5.85 -5.50
N ASN A 81 5.70 -5.34 -6.70
CA ASN A 81 5.97 -3.92 -6.89
C ASN A 81 4.77 -3.03 -6.47
N ARG A 82 3.53 -3.50 -6.65
CA ARG A 82 2.34 -2.76 -6.16
C ARG A 82 2.32 -2.68 -4.65
N VAL A 83 2.60 -3.81 -3.97
CA VAL A 83 2.68 -3.87 -2.50
C VAL A 83 3.79 -2.97 -1.98
N LEU A 84 4.99 -3.03 -2.55
CA LEU A 84 6.14 -2.23 -2.10
C LEU A 84 5.95 -0.73 -2.35
N LYS A 85 5.21 -0.35 -3.40
CA LYS A 85 4.83 1.05 -3.63
C LYS A 85 3.87 1.54 -2.56
N ALA A 86 2.78 0.80 -2.30
CA ALA A 86 1.84 1.16 -1.24
C ALA A 86 2.54 1.23 0.13
N ALA A 87 3.35 0.22 0.48
CA ALA A 87 4.13 0.24 1.71
C ALA A 87 5.03 1.48 1.84
N ARG A 88 5.69 1.88 0.74
CA ARG A 88 6.53 3.09 0.71
C ARG A 88 5.71 4.38 0.86
N GLU A 89 4.51 4.44 0.31
CA GLU A 89 3.57 5.56 0.50
C GLU A 89 3.16 5.71 1.98
N HIS A 90 3.15 4.62 2.75
CA HIS A 90 2.94 4.61 4.20
C HIS A 90 4.25 4.74 5.02
N GLY A 91 5.37 5.12 4.40
CA GLY A 91 6.63 5.37 5.09
C GLY A 91 7.43 4.11 5.48
N CYS A 92 7.06 2.92 5.00
CA CYS A 92 7.83 1.71 5.25
C CYS A 92 9.21 1.75 4.58
N LEU A 93 10.22 1.19 5.26
CA LEU A 93 11.54 0.98 4.68
C LEU A 93 11.52 -0.24 3.74
N ILE A 94 12.05 -0.10 2.53
CA ILE A 94 12.21 -1.22 1.59
C ILE A 94 13.68 -1.57 1.48
N VAL A 95 14.06 -2.78 1.90
CA VAL A 95 15.42 -3.32 1.85
C VAL A 95 15.48 -4.37 0.74
N HIS A 96 16.31 -4.14 -0.27
CA HIS A 96 16.63 -5.15 -1.27
C HIS A 96 17.83 -5.97 -0.78
N ALA A 97 17.64 -7.27 -0.61
CA ALA A 97 18.65 -8.21 -0.11
C ALA A 97 18.88 -9.36 -1.12
N PRO A 98 19.44 -9.06 -2.30
CA PRO A 98 19.72 -10.10 -3.30
C PRO A 98 20.93 -10.96 -2.85
N SER A 99 20.85 -12.29 -3.02
CA SER A 99 21.94 -13.23 -2.69
C SER A 99 22.73 -13.64 -3.94
N SER A 100 24.06 -13.65 -3.84
CA SER A 100 25.01 -13.98 -4.93
C SER A 100 24.84 -15.39 -5.50
#